data_AF-A0A813L724-F1
#
_entry.id   AF-A0A813L724-F1
#
_cell.length_a   1.000
_cell.length_b   1.000
_cell.length_c   1.000
_cell.angle_alpha   90.00
_cell.angle_beta   90.00
_cell.angle_gamma   90.00
#
_symmetry.space_group_name_H-M   'P 1'
#
loop_
_entity.id
_entity.type
_entity.pdbx_description
1 polymer ?
#
loop_
_entity_poly.entity_id
_entity_poly.type
_entity_poly.pdbx_seq_one_letter_code
_entity_poly.pdbx_strand_id
1 'polypeptide(L)'
;LSEISFKFGEDASPFSLCPDIALSLHRVPPSEALCGGSLLYEFDPDGISSVLSKLTLDSVRVQHQAKSLADRCTEKDTSYGSPMAFLPIEPSWIASWTSALYPGDRSAEASKSFAAELGMHLPKPNPFIPEDLSLKQLPSEPPAFPVSLKGLAPPLACVFHRQDDTFKQPKAQVSFSIYTPFLGQ
;
A
#
# COMPACT_ATOMS: atom_id res chain seq x y z
N LEU A 1 11.18 2.71 7.66
CA LEU A 1 10.47 2.89 6.37
C LEU A 1 9.83 4.28 6.29
N SER A 2 8.91 4.64 7.19
CA SER A 2 8.30 5.98 7.25
C SER A 2 9.31 7.12 7.17
N GLU A 3 10.40 7.04 7.92
CA GLU A 3 11.46 8.06 7.88
C GLU A 3 12.13 8.18 6.50
N ILE A 4 12.42 7.04 5.84
CA ILE A 4 13.02 7.01 4.49
C ILE A 4 12.03 7.63 3.49
N SER A 5 10.76 7.22 3.55
CA SER A 5 9.70 7.74 2.69
C SER A 5 9.48 9.24 2.86
N PHE A 6 9.55 9.75 4.09
CA PHE A 6 9.41 11.18 4.37
C PHE A 6 10.64 11.96 3.90
N LYS A 7 11.85 11.48 4.22
CA LYS A 7 13.11 12.15 3.86
C LYS A 7 13.36 12.22 2.36
N PHE A 8 12.97 11.16 1.64
CA PHE A 8 13.16 11.04 0.19
C PHE A 8 11.82 11.04 -0.56
N GLY A 9 10.81 11.71 -0.01
CA GLY A 9 9.54 11.95 -0.68
C GLY A 9 9.73 12.75 -1.97
N GLU A 10 8.80 12.60 -2.91
CA GLU A 10 8.78 13.46 -4.11
C GLU A 10 8.12 14.79 -3.80
N ASP A 11 8.52 15.83 -4.52
CA ASP A 11 7.89 17.14 -4.41
C ASP A 11 6.44 17.04 -4.92
N ALA A 12 5.50 17.22 -4.01
CA ALA A 12 4.09 17.27 -4.35
C ALA A 12 3.76 18.58 -5.08
N SER A 13 2.81 18.53 -6.00
CA SER A 13 2.32 19.76 -6.65
C SER A 13 1.75 20.71 -5.59
N PRO A 14 1.97 22.04 -5.70
CA PRO A 14 1.44 22.99 -4.72
C PRO A 14 -0.09 22.91 -4.56
N PHE A 15 -0.79 22.55 -5.64
CA PHE A 15 -2.25 22.38 -5.64
C PHE A 15 -2.73 21.27 -4.69
N SER A 16 -1.96 20.18 -4.59
CA SER A 16 -2.26 19.07 -3.66
C SER A 16 -1.68 19.32 -2.27
N LEU A 17 -0.47 19.89 -2.20
CA LEU A 17 0.25 20.03 -0.94
C LEU A 17 -0.42 21.02 0.03
N CYS A 18 -0.89 22.16 -0.46
CA CYS A 18 -1.53 23.18 0.39
C CYS A 18 -2.74 22.65 1.19
N PRO A 19 -3.75 22.00 0.58
CA PRO A 19 -4.87 21.46 1.34
C PRO A 19 -4.46 20.33 2.30
N ASP A 20 -3.48 19.50 1.92
CA ASP A 20 -2.98 18.43 2.80
C ASP A 20 -2.36 19.00 4.08
N ILE A 21 -1.55 20.06 3.96
CA ILE A 21 -0.98 20.76 5.12
C ILE A 21 -2.08 21.43 5.95
N ALA A 22 -3.05 22.10 5.31
CA ALA A 22 -4.16 22.74 6.02
C ALA A 22 -4.98 21.73 6.83
N LEU A 23 -5.25 20.54 6.27
CA LEU A 23 -5.92 19.45 6.97
C LEU A 23 -5.08 18.90 8.13
N SER A 24 -3.76 18.79 7.93
CA SER A 24 -2.82 18.32 8.97
C SER A 24 -2.82 19.26 10.19
N LEU A 25 -2.85 20.57 9.97
CA LEU A 25 -2.89 21.59 11.03
C LEU A 25 -4.11 21.51 11.95
N HIS A 26 -5.19 20.84 11.53
CA HIS A 26 -6.34 20.56 12.39
C HIS A 26 -6.16 19.36 13.33
N ARG A 27 -5.13 18.53 13.10
CA ARG A 27 -4.92 17.25 13.79
C ARG A 27 -3.66 17.22 14.63
N VAL A 28 -2.61 17.92 14.20
CA VAL A 28 -1.30 17.93 14.84
C VAL A 28 -0.79 19.36 15.07
N PRO A 29 0.16 19.57 15.99
CA PRO A 29 0.79 20.87 16.18
C PRO A 29 1.42 21.40 14.87
N PRO A 30 1.50 22.72 14.67
CA PRO A 30 2.11 23.29 13.45
C PRO A 30 3.54 22.83 13.17
N SER A 31 4.33 22.53 14.20
CA SER A 31 5.69 21.98 14.07
C SER A 31 5.73 20.60 13.41
N GLU A 32 4.61 19.88 13.41
CA GLU A 32 4.47 18.53 12.85
C GLU A 32 3.57 18.50 11.61
N ALA A 33 3.13 19.65 11.10
CA ALA A 33 2.15 19.70 10.00
C ALA A 33 2.59 18.91 8.75
N LEU A 34 3.90 18.85 8.49
CA LEU A 34 4.47 18.10 7.36
C LEU A 34 4.69 16.62 7.67
N CYS A 35 5.12 16.28 8.90
CA CYS A 35 5.61 14.94 9.23
C CYS A 35 4.62 14.09 10.04
N GLY A 36 3.65 14.70 10.71
CA GLY A 36 2.75 14.04 11.67
C GLY A 36 1.86 12.97 11.04
N GLY A 37 1.55 13.08 9.74
CA GLY A 37 0.84 12.04 9.00
C GLY A 37 1.74 10.93 8.42
N SER A 38 3.06 11.09 8.46
CA SER A 38 4.02 10.18 7.82
C SER A 38 4.89 9.41 8.82
N LEU A 39 5.32 10.06 9.89
CA LEU A 39 6.20 9.48 10.89
C LEU A 39 5.42 8.69 11.95
N LEU A 40 6.05 7.62 12.44
CA LEU A 40 5.59 6.83 13.58
C LEU A 40 6.65 6.98 14.66
N TYR A 41 6.25 7.35 15.87
CA TYR A 41 7.18 7.72 16.94
C TYR A 41 7.34 6.61 17.98
N GLU A 42 6.22 6.16 18.56
CA GLU A 42 6.22 5.21 19.67
C GLU A 42 5.45 3.94 19.30
N PHE A 43 5.98 2.79 19.73
CA PHE A 43 5.30 1.51 19.62
C PHE A 43 4.34 1.34 20.80
N ASP A 44 3.05 1.35 20.53
CA ASP A 44 1.99 1.18 21.53
C ASP A 44 1.28 -0.19 21.37
N PRO A 45 1.77 -1.25 22.04
CA PRO A 45 1.16 -2.57 21.96
C PRO A 45 -0.24 -2.63 22.60
N ASP A 46 -0.51 -1.79 23.60
CA ASP A 46 -1.81 -1.75 24.29
C ASP A 46 -2.87 -1.09 23.40
N GLY A 47 -2.52 0.00 22.72
CA GLY A 47 -3.37 0.64 21.71
C GLY A 47 -3.68 -0.31 20.55
N ILE A 48 -2.67 -1.04 20.04
CA ILE A 48 -2.88 -2.07 19.00
C ILE A 48 -3.86 -3.13 19.50
N SER A 49 -3.64 -3.66 20.70
CA SER A 49 -4.50 -4.69 21.30
C SER A 49 -5.92 -4.18 21.53
N SER A 50 -6.08 -2.92 21.96
CA SER A 50 -7.38 -2.27 22.18
C SER A 50 -8.18 -2.09 20.88
N VAL A 51 -7.51 -1.82 19.76
CA VAL A 51 -8.18 -1.76 18.45
C VAL A 51 -8.55 -3.15 17.97
N LEU A 52 -7.63 -4.11 18.06
CA LEU A 52 -7.87 -5.50 17.64
C LEU A 52 -9.00 -6.15 18.43
N SER A 53 -9.15 -5.86 19.72
CA SER A 53 -10.24 -6.41 20.54
C SER A 53 -11.64 -5.96 20.10
N LYS A 54 -11.76 -4.92 19.26
CA LYS A 54 -13.04 -4.46 18.70
C LYS A 54 -13.42 -5.19 17.40
N LEU A 55 -12.50 -5.93 16.80
CA LEU A 55 -12.73 -6.71 15.58
C LEU A 55 -13.40 -8.03 15.92
N THR A 56 -14.71 -7.97 16.16
CA THR A 56 -15.54 -9.10 16.61
C THR A 56 -16.68 -9.37 15.64
N LEU A 57 -17.29 -10.56 15.73
CA LEU A 57 -18.48 -10.88 14.93
C LEU A 57 -19.70 -10.03 15.30
N ASP A 58 -19.74 -9.47 16.51
CA ASP A 58 -20.86 -8.63 16.96
C ASP A 58 -20.81 -7.22 16.35
N SER A 59 -19.63 -6.76 15.94
CA SER A 59 -19.39 -5.43 15.36
C SER A 59 -19.22 -5.44 13.84
N VAL A 60 -19.23 -6.63 13.21
CA VAL A 60 -18.95 -6.77 11.78
C VAL A 60 -20.11 -6.26 10.90
N ARG A 61 -19.76 -5.60 9.80
CA ARG A 61 -20.69 -5.24 8.71
C ARG A 61 -20.09 -5.74 7.41
N VAL A 62 -20.89 -6.44 6.60
CA VAL A 62 -20.42 -7.01 5.32
C VAL A 62 -21.18 -6.37 4.17
N GLN A 63 -20.44 -5.90 3.17
CA GLN A 63 -20.98 -5.35 1.94
C GLN A 63 -20.65 -6.30 0.78
N HIS A 64 -21.69 -6.84 0.14
CA HIS A 64 -21.56 -7.73 -1.01
C HIS A 64 -22.05 -7.01 -2.27
N GLN A 65 -21.13 -6.76 -3.21
CA GLN A 65 -21.42 -6.05 -4.47
C GLN A 65 -21.20 -6.97 -5.65
N ALA A 66 -22.28 -7.29 -6.38
CA ALA A 66 -22.22 -8.05 -7.62
C ALA A 66 -23.45 -7.73 -8.47
N LYS A 67 -23.29 -7.72 -9.80
CA LYS A 67 -24.39 -7.48 -10.74
C LYS A 67 -25.52 -8.51 -10.60
N SER A 68 -25.17 -9.76 -10.27
CA SER A 68 -26.11 -10.85 -10.04
C SER A 68 -27.00 -10.67 -8.80
N LEU A 69 -26.72 -9.68 -7.95
CA LEU A 69 -27.53 -9.37 -6.77
C LEU A 69 -28.55 -8.27 -7.04
N ALA A 70 -28.62 -7.72 -8.27
CA ALA A 70 -29.52 -6.63 -8.61
C ALA A 70 -30.98 -6.94 -8.23
N ASP A 71 -31.43 -8.18 -8.46
CA ASP A 71 -32.79 -8.62 -8.13
C ASP A 71 -33.06 -8.70 -6.62
N ARG A 72 -32.01 -8.70 -5.80
CA ARG A 72 -32.10 -8.69 -4.33
C ARG A 72 -32.11 -7.27 -3.75
N CYS A 73 -31.81 -6.25 -4.55
CA CYS A 73 -31.79 -4.86 -4.11
C CYS A 73 -33.20 -4.27 -4.13
N THR A 74 -33.87 -4.25 -2.97
CA THR A 74 -35.25 -3.77 -2.81
C THR A 74 -35.34 -2.27 -2.50
N GLU A 75 -34.21 -1.65 -2.15
CA GLU A 75 -34.12 -0.25 -1.73
C GLU A 75 -33.19 0.53 -2.67
N LYS A 76 -33.21 1.86 -2.54
CA LYS A 76 -32.29 2.76 -3.24
C LYS A 76 -31.74 3.79 -2.26
N ASP A 77 -30.46 4.10 -2.38
CA ASP A 77 -29.86 5.16 -1.58
C ASP A 77 -30.46 6.53 -1.95
N THR A 78 -30.53 7.46 -0.99
CA THR A 78 -31.19 8.77 -1.16
C THR A 78 -30.37 9.79 -1.95
N SER A 79 -29.07 9.57 -2.11
CA SER A 79 -28.16 10.52 -2.74
C SER A 79 -27.98 10.24 -4.23
N TYR A 80 -27.81 8.97 -4.60
CA TYR A 80 -27.50 8.54 -5.97
C TYR A 80 -28.54 7.58 -6.56
N GLY A 81 -29.50 7.10 -5.77
CA GLY A 81 -30.51 6.14 -6.24
C GLY A 81 -29.95 4.74 -6.49
N SER A 82 -28.78 4.42 -5.94
CA SER A 82 -28.08 3.14 -6.10
C SER A 82 -28.90 2.01 -5.49
N PRO A 83 -29.19 0.93 -6.24
CA PRO A 83 -29.92 -0.21 -5.70
C PRO A 83 -29.15 -0.90 -4.58
N MET A 84 -29.79 -1.11 -3.44
CA MET A 84 -29.21 -1.75 -2.27
C MET A 84 -30.25 -2.54 -1.47
N ALA A 85 -29.79 -3.29 -0.48
CA ALA A 85 -30.64 -3.87 0.56
C ALA A 85 -29.83 -4.02 1.86
N PHE A 86 -30.46 -3.78 3.01
CA PHE A 86 -29.88 -4.14 4.30
C PHE A 86 -30.47 -5.46 4.78
N LEU A 87 -29.62 -6.48 4.86
CA LEU A 87 -30.02 -7.82 5.27
C LEU A 87 -29.25 -8.23 6.54
N PRO A 88 -29.88 -8.99 7.45
CA PRO A 88 -29.13 -9.63 8.53
C PRO A 88 -28.09 -10.59 7.93
N ILE A 89 -26.98 -10.78 8.66
CA ILE A 89 -25.98 -11.77 8.25
C ILE A 89 -26.58 -13.17 8.41
N GLU A 90 -26.44 -13.98 7.36
CA GLU A 90 -26.91 -15.36 7.34
C GLU A 90 -26.35 -16.15 8.54
N PRO A 91 -27.18 -16.86 9.33
CA PRO A 91 -26.72 -17.61 10.49
C PRO A 91 -25.64 -18.65 10.16
N SER A 92 -25.70 -19.23 8.95
CA SER A 92 -24.69 -20.18 8.45
C SER A 92 -23.30 -19.54 8.32
N TRP A 93 -23.22 -18.26 7.95
CA TRP A 93 -21.97 -17.52 7.84
C TRP A 93 -21.41 -17.24 9.24
N ILE A 94 -22.25 -16.79 10.17
CA ILE A 94 -21.85 -16.56 11.57
C ILE A 94 -21.31 -17.85 12.19
N ALA A 95 -21.99 -18.99 11.99
CA ALA A 95 -21.53 -20.29 12.49
C ALA A 95 -20.17 -20.71 11.89
N SER A 96 -20.01 -20.51 10.57
CA SER A 96 -18.75 -20.79 9.88
C SER A 96 -17.61 -19.91 10.39
N TRP A 97 -17.81 -18.61 10.50
CA TRP A 97 -16.79 -17.67 10.98
C TRP A 97 -16.44 -17.89 12.45
N THR A 98 -17.44 -18.20 13.29
CA THR A 98 -17.21 -18.56 14.70
C THR A 98 -16.28 -19.77 14.81
N SER A 99 -16.51 -20.80 13.99
CA SER A 99 -15.70 -22.01 13.98
C SER A 99 -14.26 -21.73 13.51
N ALA A 100 -14.08 -20.81 12.56
CA ALA A 100 -12.76 -20.43 12.05
C ALA A 100 -11.98 -19.51 13.01
N LEU A 101 -12.65 -18.61 13.73
CA LEU A 101 -12.02 -17.67 14.65
C LEU A 101 -11.64 -18.32 15.99
N TYR A 102 -12.45 -19.28 16.44
CA TYR A 102 -12.29 -19.94 17.75
C TYR A 102 -12.12 -21.46 17.60
N PRO A 103 -11.07 -21.93 16.90
CA PRO A 103 -10.82 -23.36 16.74
C PRO A 103 -10.40 -24.00 18.06
N GLY A 104 -10.73 -25.28 18.24
CA GLY A 104 -10.30 -26.09 19.39
C GLY A 104 -10.74 -25.55 20.75
N ASP A 105 -9.78 -25.34 21.65
CA ASP A 105 -9.98 -24.84 23.01
C ASP A 105 -10.06 -23.30 23.11
N ARG A 106 -10.04 -22.61 21.96
CA ARG A 106 -10.05 -21.14 21.85
C ARG A 106 -8.82 -20.45 22.44
N SER A 107 -7.72 -21.18 22.63
CA SER A 107 -6.41 -20.60 22.96
C SER A 107 -5.79 -19.85 21.77
N ALA A 108 -4.87 -18.94 22.05
CA ALA A 108 -4.10 -18.26 21.02
C ALA A 108 -3.27 -19.26 20.20
N GLU A 109 -2.78 -20.33 20.84
CA GLU A 109 -2.02 -21.42 20.22
C GLU A 109 -2.87 -22.23 19.26
N ALA A 110 -4.12 -22.54 19.61
CA ALA A 110 -5.07 -23.22 18.72
C ALA A 110 -5.38 -22.37 17.49
N SER A 111 -5.69 -21.08 17.67
CA SER A 111 -5.93 -20.15 16.56
C SER A 111 -4.69 -20.00 15.66
N LYS A 112 -3.49 -19.93 16.24
CA LYS A 112 -2.23 -19.84 15.48
C LYS A 112 -1.94 -21.11 14.69
N SER A 113 -2.20 -22.27 15.27
CA SER A 113 -1.99 -23.57 14.60
C SER A 113 -2.96 -23.75 13.44
N PHE A 114 -4.25 -23.45 13.66
CA PHE A 114 -5.27 -23.48 12.61
C PHE A 114 -4.95 -22.49 11.47
N ALA A 115 -4.52 -21.27 11.79
CA ALA A 115 -4.08 -20.31 10.79
C ALA A 115 -2.90 -20.85 9.96
N ALA A 116 -1.93 -21.53 10.58
CA ALA A 116 -0.81 -22.13 9.89
C ALA A 116 -1.24 -23.30 8.96
N GLU A 117 -2.21 -24.11 9.37
CA GLU A 117 -2.81 -25.16 8.51
C GLU A 117 -3.48 -24.55 7.25
N LEU A 118 -4.05 -23.36 7.36
CA LEU A 118 -4.59 -22.58 6.24
C LEU A 118 -3.51 -21.86 5.42
N GLY A 119 -2.23 -22.04 5.74
CA GLY A 119 -1.12 -21.35 5.09
C GLY A 119 -0.99 -19.87 5.45
N MET A 120 -1.68 -19.42 6.49
CA MET A 120 -1.58 -18.04 7.00
C MET A 120 -0.46 -17.95 8.03
N HIS A 121 0.48 -17.05 7.78
CA HIS A 121 1.60 -16.78 8.69
C HIS A 121 1.92 -15.29 8.72
N LEU A 122 2.59 -14.85 9.79
CA LEU A 122 3.14 -13.49 9.82
C LEU A 122 4.17 -13.31 8.68
N PRO A 123 4.27 -12.11 8.10
CA PRO A 123 5.26 -11.85 7.06
C PRO A 123 6.67 -12.04 7.62
N LYS A 124 7.57 -12.57 6.79
CA LYS A 124 9.01 -12.57 7.07
C LYS A 124 9.55 -11.13 7.01
N PRO A 125 10.69 -10.83 7.67
CA PRO A 125 11.35 -9.53 7.51
C PRO A 125 11.51 -9.18 6.03
N ASN A 126 11.17 -7.94 5.67
CA ASN A 126 11.22 -7.48 4.28
C ASN A 126 12.68 -7.27 3.85
N PRO A 127 13.23 -8.07 2.90
CA PRO A 127 14.62 -7.94 2.46
C PRO A 127 14.85 -6.77 1.48
N PHE A 128 13.78 -6.08 1.05
CA PHE A 128 13.84 -4.98 0.10
C PHE A 128 13.86 -3.60 0.77
N ILE A 129 14.04 -3.53 2.09
CA ILE A 129 14.25 -2.25 2.78
C ILE A 129 15.63 -1.73 2.36
N PRO A 130 15.73 -0.53 1.76
CA PRO A 130 17.01 0.00 1.32
C PRO A 130 17.86 0.42 2.52
N GLU A 131 19.11 -0.05 2.55
CA GLU A 131 20.08 0.26 3.61
C GLU A 131 21.10 1.31 3.16
N ASP A 132 21.48 1.31 1.89
CA ASP A 132 22.35 2.32 1.27
C ASP A 132 21.51 3.37 0.54
N LEU A 133 21.53 4.59 1.07
CA LEU A 133 20.84 5.76 0.53
C LEU A 133 21.85 6.84 0.08
N SER A 134 23.13 6.45 -0.08
CA SER A 134 24.17 7.36 -0.55
C SER A 134 23.99 7.72 -2.03
N LEU A 135 24.32 8.96 -2.38
CA LEU A 135 24.30 9.41 -3.76
C LEU A 135 25.64 9.11 -4.43
N LYS A 136 25.57 8.60 -5.66
CA LYS A 136 26.76 8.40 -6.48
C LYS A 136 27.33 9.76 -6.90
N GLN A 137 28.66 9.83 -7.01
CA GLN A 137 29.33 11.03 -7.53
C GLN A 137 28.85 11.33 -8.95
N LEU A 138 28.63 12.61 -9.23
CA LEU A 138 28.24 13.07 -10.56
C LEU A 138 29.47 13.11 -11.47
N PRO A 139 29.30 12.87 -12.78
CA PRO A 139 30.35 13.14 -13.76
C PRO A 139 30.67 14.64 -13.80
N SER A 140 31.90 15.00 -14.20
CA SER A 140 32.34 16.40 -14.31
C SER A 140 31.45 17.22 -15.26
N GLU A 141 30.94 16.59 -16.31
CA GLU A 141 30.05 17.19 -17.30
C GLU A 141 28.86 16.24 -17.55
N PRO A 142 27.75 16.38 -16.81
CA PRO A 142 26.57 15.53 -17.01
C PRO A 142 25.88 15.86 -18.33
N PRO A 143 25.48 14.86 -19.13
CA PRO A 143 24.77 15.11 -20.38
C PRO A 143 23.34 15.59 -20.12
N ALA A 144 22.85 16.54 -20.93
CA ALA A 144 21.48 17.06 -20.81
C ALA A 144 20.39 16.01 -21.14
N PHE A 145 20.72 15.02 -21.97
CA PHE A 145 19.80 13.97 -22.41
C PHE A 145 20.40 12.57 -22.22
N PRO A 146 19.59 11.50 -22.15
CA PRO A 146 20.07 10.12 -22.13
C PRO A 146 21.00 9.81 -23.30
N VAL A 147 22.15 9.21 -23.00
CA VAL A 147 23.18 8.83 -23.98
C VAL A 147 23.18 7.32 -24.16
N SER A 148 23.35 6.85 -25.40
CA SER A 148 23.47 5.42 -25.70
C SER A 148 24.78 4.84 -25.17
N LEU A 149 24.69 3.74 -24.43
CA LEU A 149 25.85 3.02 -23.90
C LEU A 149 26.47 2.14 -25.00
N LYS A 150 27.73 2.40 -25.35
CA LYS A 150 28.49 1.63 -26.34
C LYS A 150 28.93 0.28 -25.74
N GLY A 151 28.93 -0.78 -26.55
CA GLY A 151 29.45 -2.11 -26.16
C GLY A 151 28.41 -3.12 -25.66
N LEU A 152 27.14 -2.73 -25.59
CA LEU A 152 26.01 -3.66 -25.37
C LEU A 152 25.51 -4.13 -26.74
N ALA A 153 25.61 -5.44 -27.01
CA ALA A 153 25.53 -6.06 -28.33
C ALA A 153 24.32 -5.60 -29.19
N PRO A 154 24.51 -4.67 -30.14
CA PRO A 154 23.52 -4.39 -31.17
C PRO A 154 23.53 -5.58 -32.15
N PRO A 155 22.37 -6.09 -32.61
CA PRO A 155 21.02 -5.54 -32.51
C PRO A 155 20.17 -6.06 -31.33
N LEU A 156 20.74 -6.77 -30.36
CA LEU A 156 19.98 -7.48 -29.32
C LEU A 156 19.42 -6.54 -28.24
N ALA A 157 20.13 -5.47 -27.90
CA ALA A 157 19.68 -4.47 -26.93
C ALA A 157 20.26 -3.09 -27.22
N CYS A 158 19.44 -2.05 -27.00
CA CYS A 158 19.88 -0.66 -26.98
C CYS A 158 19.59 -0.08 -25.59
N VAL A 159 20.61 0.44 -24.92
CA VAL A 159 20.47 1.01 -23.57
C VAL A 159 20.88 2.47 -23.60
N PHE A 160 19.99 3.31 -23.08
CA PHE A 160 20.24 4.73 -22.84
C PHE A 160 20.36 4.98 -21.35
N HIS A 161 21.30 5.83 -20.96
CA HIS A 161 21.55 6.17 -19.57
C HIS A 161 21.76 7.68 -19.41
N ARG A 162 21.18 8.22 -18.34
CA ARG A 162 21.50 9.54 -17.77
C ARG A 162 21.44 9.42 -16.25
N GLN A 163 22.47 9.91 -15.58
CA GLN A 163 22.47 10.05 -14.13
C GLN A 163 21.70 11.32 -13.74
N ASP A 164 20.83 11.23 -12.73
CA ASP A 164 20.10 12.39 -12.21
C ASP A 164 21.06 13.37 -11.53
N ASP A 165 21.03 14.61 -12.02
CA ASP A 165 21.75 15.77 -11.50
C ASP A 165 20.82 16.83 -10.89
N THR A 166 19.50 16.61 -10.99
CA THR A 166 18.46 17.58 -10.61
C THR A 166 17.86 17.26 -9.25
N PHE A 167 17.28 16.07 -9.08
CA PHE A 167 16.51 15.73 -7.88
C PHE A 167 17.40 15.20 -6.75
N LYS A 168 18.55 14.61 -7.09
CA LYS A 168 19.56 14.12 -6.15
C LYS A 168 18.96 13.20 -5.09
N GLN A 169 18.08 12.31 -5.53
CA GLN A 169 17.43 11.31 -4.68
C GLN A 169 18.11 9.94 -4.85
N PRO A 170 18.13 9.07 -3.82
CA PRO A 170 18.61 7.70 -3.91
C PRO A 170 17.59 6.80 -4.63
N LYS A 171 17.17 7.23 -5.82
CA LYS A 171 16.16 6.59 -6.66
C LYS A 171 16.69 6.52 -8.08
N ALA A 172 16.26 5.51 -8.81
CA ALA A 172 16.52 5.37 -10.24
C ALA A 172 15.26 4.88 -10.94
N GLN A 173 15.00 5.41 -12.14
CA GLN A 173 13.98 4.88 -13.02
C GLN A 173 14.63 3.99 -14.07
N VAL A 174 14.14 2.76 -14.19
CA VAL A 174 14.56 1.82 -15.22
C VAL A 174 13.35 1.43 -16.04
N SER A 175 13.44 1.57 -17.35
CA SER A 175 12.34 1.26 -18.27
C SER A 175 12.85 0.35 -19.38
N PHE A 176 12.07 -0.67 -19.71
CA PHE A 176 12.40 -1.65 -20.74
C PHE A 176 11.29 -1.67 -21.80
N SER A 177 11.69 -1.67 -23.06
CA SER A 177 10.80 -1.92 -24.19
C SER A 177 11.28 -3.17 -24.91
N ILE A 178 10.48 -4.23 -24.85
CA ILE A 178 10.80 -5.52 -25.47
C ILE A 178 10.01 -5.62 -26.77
N TYR A 179 10.72 -5.72 -27.88
CA TYR A 179 10.13 -5.85 -29.21
C TYR A 179 10.07 -7.32 -29.60
N THR A 180 8.88 -7.78 -29.97
CA THR A 180 8.66 -9.15 -30.44
C THR A 180 7.68 -9.14 -31.61
N PRO A 181 7.92 -9.91 -32.68
CA PRO A 181 7.01 -9.96 -33.83
C PRO A 181 5.65 -10.60 -33.50
N PHE A 182 5.51 -11.21 -32.32
CA PHE A 182 4.28 -11.90 -31.89
C PHE A 182 3.32 -11.02 -31.08
N LEU A 183 3.76 -9.83 -30.66
CA LEU A 183 2.90 -8.81 -30.07
C LEU A 183 2.71 -7.74 -31.15
N GLY A 184 1.62 -7.84 -31.90
CA GLY A 184 1.25 -6.84 -32.91
C GLY A 184 1.08 -5.46 -32.27
N GLN A 185 1.50 -4.42 -33.01
CA GLN A 185 1.19 -3.02 -32.69
C GLN A 185 -0.30 -2.73 -32.81
#